data_AF-A0A7K1GNM9-F1
#
_entry.id   AF-A0A7K1GNM9-F1
#
_cell.length_a   1.000
_cell.length_b   1.000
_cell.length_c   1.000
_cell.angle_alpha   90.00
_cell.angle_beta   90.00
_cell.angle_gamma   90.00
#
_symmetry.space_group_name_H-M   'P 1'
#
loop_
_entity.id
_entity.type
_entity.pdbx_description
1 polymer ?
#
loop_
_entity_poly.entity_id
_entity_poly.type
_entity_poly.pdbx_seq_one_letter_code
_entity_poly.pdbx_strand_id
1 'polypeptide(L)'
;MKNRFNQKTDFLFHRVVNNPQWDDRSETMLVVLGMIYYGYSLGINKNGELSAYDMNQATKHKLRTLNIQANYIDTMVDYAHKISQAPQDNIYCRLIALGKNYANHYDIDPLVYSVFEYTEEIKLNR
;
A
#
# COMPACT_ATOMS: atom_id res chain seq x y z
N MET A 1 -16.69 -11.64 -3.40
CA MET A 1 -15.86 -11.14 -2.28
C MET A 1 -14.40 -10.97 -2.71
N LYS A 2 -13.63 -12.04 -3.03
CA LYS A 2 -12.28 -11.92 -3.66
C LYS A 2 -12.25 -10.97 -4.87
N ASN A 3 -13.29 -11.01 -5.70
CA ASN A 3 -13.42 -10.13 -6.86
C ASN A 3 -13.51 -8.63 -6.48
N ARG A 4 -14.27 -8.26 -5.42
CA ARG A 4 -14.38 -6.86 -4.96
C ARG A 4 -13.07 -6.37 -4.33
N PHE A 5 -12.43 -7.21 -3.53
CA PHE A 5 -11.12 -6.91 -2.95
C PHE A 5 -10.13 -6.57 -4.06
N ASN A 6 -9.92 -7.51 -4.99
CA ASN A 6 -9.01 -7.33 -6.12
C ASN A 6 -9.38 -6.09 -6.96
N GLN A 7 -10.66 -5.90 -7.29
CA GLN A 7 -11.08 -4.73 -8.07
C GLN A 7 -10.69 -3.40 -7.43
N LYS A 8 -10.97 -3.23 -6.13
CA LYS A 8 -10.69 -1.95 -5.45
C LYS A 8 -9.19 -1.75 -5.22
N THR A 9 -8.47 -2.79 -4.84
CA THR A 9 -7.02 -2.69 -4.65
C THR A 9 -6.33 -2.45 -6.00
N ASP A 10 -6.70 -3.18 -7.05
CA ASP A 10 -6.15 -3.01 -8.40
C ASP A 10 -6.41 -1.60 -8.94
N PHE A 11 -7.60 -1.05 -8.68
CA PHE A 11 -7.92 0.32 -9.07
C PHE A 11 -6.96 1.33 -8.42
N LEU A 12 -6.74 1.26 -7.10
CA LEU A 12 -5.75 2.11 -6.42
C LEU A 12 -4.35 1.91 -7.02
N PHE A 13 -3.91 0.66 -7.19
CA PHE A 13 -2.60 0.34 -7.74
C PHE A 13 -2.40 1.02 -9.10
N HIS A 14 -3.33 0.82 -10.04
CA HIS A 14 -3.25 1.38 -11.37
C HIS A 14 -3.32 2.91 -11.39
N ARG A 15 -4.10 3.54 -10.50
CA ARG A 15 -4.15 5.00 -10.38
C ARG A 15 -2.80 5.59 -9.97
N VAL A 16 -2.05 4.91 -9.09
CA VAL A 16 -0.72 5.34 -8.67
C VAL A 16 0.32 5.07 -9.75
N VAL A 17 0.46 3.83 -10.24
CA VAL A 17 1.56 3.46 -11.15
C VAL A 17 1.43 4.04 -12.56
N ASN A 18 0.22 4.43 -12.98
CA ASN A 18 0.00 5.12 -14.25
C ASN A 18 0.03 6.66 -14.12
N ASN A 19 0.26 7.19 -12.92
CA ASN A 19 0.39 8.63 -12.73
C ASN A 19 1.72 9.13 -13.34
N PRO A 20 1.76 10.29 -14.03
CA PRO A 20 3.00 10.83 -14.60
C PRO A 20 4.12 11.10 -13.60
N GLN A 21 3.81 11.25 -12.31
CA GLN A 21 4.79 11.43 -11.23
C GLN A 21 5.38 10.11 -10.72
N TRP A 22 4.89 8.97 -11.19
CA TRP A 22 5.41 7.66 -10.80
C TRP A 22 6.85 7.46 -11.29
N ASP A 23 7.73 7.07 -10.37
CA ASP A 23 9.11 6.71 -10.64
C ASP A 23 9.38 5.30 -10.11
N ASP A 24 9.47 4.34 -11.02
CA ASP A 24 9.68 2.92 -10.69
C ASP A 24 11.10 2.62 -10.16
N ARG A 25 12.02 3.58 -10.25
CA ARG A 25 13.37 3.50 -9.67
C ARG A 25 13.45 4.07 -8.26
N SER A 26 12.42 4.78 -7.80
CA SER A 26 12.44 5.42 -6.49
C SER A 26 12.09 4.42 -5.39
N GLU A 27 13.09 3.87 -4.70
CA GLU A 27 12.88 2.95 -3.56
C GLU A 27 11.93 3.54 -2.50
N THR A 28 12.04 4.82 -2.20
CA THR A 28 11.12 5.50 -1.26
C THR A 28 9.68 5.46 -1.75
N MET A 29 9.44 5.73 -3.03
CA MET A 29 8.09 5.70 -3.61
C MET A 29 7.48 4.30 -3.55
N LEU A 30 8.30 3.29 -3.81
CA LEU A 30 7.92 1.89 -3.73
C LEU A 30 7.52 1.49 -2.31
N VAL A 31 8.27 1.95 -1.30
CA VAL A 31 7.94 1.73 0.11
C VAL A 31 6.66 2.47 0.50
N VAL A 32 6.52 3.74 0.11
CA VAL A 32 5.33 4.55 0.42
C VAL A 32 4.07 3.91 -0.17
N LEU A 33 4.11 3.57 -1.46
CA LEU A 33 3.04 2.82 -2.11
C LEU A 33 2.78 1.50 -1.38
N GLY A 34 3.81 0.72 -1.07
CA GLY A 34 3.66 -0.57 -0.39
C GLY A 34 2.92 -0.46 0.94
N MET A 35 3.27 0.53 1.77
CA MET A 35 2.63 0.76 3.07
C MET A 35 1.18 1.24 2.92
N ILE A 36 0.93 2.23 2.05
CA ILE A 36 -0.42 2.73 1.79
C ILE A 36 -1.31 1.63 1.19
N TYR A 37 -0.79 0.90 0.21
CA TYR A 37 -1.51 -0.17 -0.47
C TYR A 37 -1.86 -1.31 0.49
N TYR A 38 -0.93 -1.72 1.36
CA TYR A 38 -1.21 -2.69 2.41
C TYR A 38 -2.30 -2.20 3.38
N GLY A 39 -2.22 -0.94 3.80
CA GLY A 39 -3.27 -0.31 4.61
C GLY A 39 -4.64 -0.32 3.93
N TYR A 40 -4.69 0.04 2.65
CA TYR A 40 -5.92 0.02 1.85
C TYR A 40 -6.50 -1.39 1.76
N SER A 41 -5.67 -2.40 1.49
CA SER A 41 -6.05 -3.82 1.53
C SER A 41 -6.68 -4.21 2.87
N LEU A 42 -6.07 -3.81 4.00
CA LEU A 42 -6.63 -4.03 5.34
C LEU A 42 -8.01 -3.38 5.51
N GLY A 43 -8.17 -2.13 5.04
CA GLY A 43 -9.44 -1.41 5.14
C GLY A 43 -10.55 -2.04 4.31
N ILE A 44 -10.23 -2.54 3.11
CA ILE A 44 -11.17 -3.29 2.28
C ILE A 44 -11.54 -4.63 2.94
N ASN A 45 -10.57 -5.30 3.56
CA ASN A 45 -10.78 -6.57 4.28
C ASN A 45 -11.23 -6.37 5.74
N LYS A 46 -11.86 -5.24 6.10
CA LYS A 46 -12.24 -4.92 7.49
C LYS A 46 -13.10 -5.99 8.16
N ASN A 47 -13.95 -6.68 7.40
CA ASN A 47 -14.82 -7.74 7.92
C ASN A 47 -14.14 -9.11 8.04
N GLY A 48 -12.85 -9.21 7.71
CA GLY A 48 -12.09 -10.47 7.79
C GLY A 48 -12.53 -11.52 6.77
N GLU A 49 -13.06 -11.10 5.61
CA GLU A 49 -13.50 -12.01 4.54
C GLU A 49 -12.34 -12.82 3.93
N LEU A 50 -11.13 -12.26 3.97
CA LEU A 50 -9.89 -12.94 3.67
C LEU A 50 -9.09 -13.18 4.96
N SER A 51 -8.45 -14.34 5.05
CA SER A 51 -7.44 -14.56 6.09
C SER A 51 -6.29 -13.56 5.95
N ALA A 52 -5.58 -13.28 7.03
CA ALA A 52 -4.39 -12.43 6.97
C ALA A 52 -3.34 -12.98 5.97
N TYR A 53 -3.21 -14.31 5.89
CA TYR A 53 -2.34 -14.97 4.92
C TYR A 53 -2.79 -14.67 3.48
N ASP A 54 -4.06 -14.90 3.15
CA ASP A 54 -4.58 -14.68 1.79
C ASP A 54 -4.46 -13.21 1.36
N MET A 55 -4.74 -12.27 2.27
CA MET A 55 -4.61 -10.84 2.01
C MET A 55 -3.14 -10.45 1.78
N ASN A 56 -2.21 -10.97 2.59
CA ASN A 56 -0.78 -10.74 2.41
C ASN A 56 -0.30 -11.30 1.08
N GLN A 57 -0.73 -12.52 0.71
CA GLN A 57 -0.40 -13.13 -0.58
C GLN A 57 -0.96 -12.33 -1.75
N ALA A 58 -2.21 -11.88 -1.68
CA ALA A 58 -2.79 -11.03 -2.72
C ALA A 58 -2.04 -9.70 -2.88
N THR A 59 -1.66 -9.09 -1.75
CA THR A 59 -0.89 -7.84 -1.73
C THR A 59 0.50 -8.03 -2.33
N LYS A 60 1.23 -9.07 -1.91
CA LYS A 60 2.53 -9.45 -2.48
C LYS A 60 2.42 -9.73 -3.97
N HIS A 61 1.43 -10.50 -4.39
CA HIS A 61 1.23 -10.85 -5.79
C HIS A 61 1.07 -9.62 -6.68
N LYS A 62 0.26 -8.63 -6.26
CA LYS A 62 0.13 -7.39 -7.02
C LYS A 62 1.41 -6.58 -7.01
N LEU A 63 2.03 -6.35 -5.85
CA LEU A 63 3.24 -5.52 -5.74
C LEU A 63 4.45 -6.13 -6.48
N ARG A 64 4.51 -7.46 -6.63
CA ARG A 64 5.52 -8.14 -7.46
C ARG A 64 5.41 -7.86 -8.96
N THR A 65 4.33 -7.21 -9.42
CA THR A 65 4.22 -6.72 -10.81
C THR A 65 5.04 -5.45 -11.05
N LEU A 66 5.53 -4.82 -9.98
CA LEU A 66 6.51 -3.75 -10.05
C LEU A 66 7.88 -4.33 -10.43
N ASN A 67 8.71 -3.53 -11.09
CA ASN A 67 10.04 -3.95 -11.57
C ASN A 67 11.09 -4.00 -10.43
N ILE A 68 10.82 -4.76 -9.37
CA ILE A 68 11.61 -4.86 -8.13
C ILE A 68 11.81 -6.32 -7.75
N GLN A 69 12.91 -6.60 -7.05
CA GLN A 69 13.19 -7.94 -6.53
C GLN A 69 12.05 -8.45 -5.62
N ALA A 70 11.56 -9.66 -5.90
CA ALA A 70 10.44 -10.25 -5.16
C ALA A 70 10.69 -10.36 -3.64
N ASN A 71 11.93 -10.66 -3.22
CA ASN A 71 12.30 -10.76 -1.80
C ASN A 71 12.13 -9.43 -1.04
N TYR A 72 12.32 -8.31 -1.74
CA TYR A 72 12.11 -6.99 -1.17
C TYR A 72 10.62 -6.74 -0.90
N ILE A 73 9.76 -7.05 -1.88
CA ILE A 73 8.30 -6.95 -1.73
C ILE A 73 7.81 -7.83 -0.58
N ASP A 74 8.32 -9.06 -0.48
CA ASP A 74 7.92 -9.99 0.57
C ASP A 74 8.24 -9.45 1.96
N THR A 75 9.48 -8.99 2.14
CA THR A 75 9.95 -8.42 3.40
C THR A 75 9.18 -7.15 3.76
N MET A 76 8.88 -6.30 2.77
CA MET A 76 8.11 -5.07 2.95
C MET A 76 6.68 -5.37 3.43
N VAL A 77 5.99 -6.33 2.81
CA VAL A 77 4.62 -6.70 3.20
C VAL A 77 4.61 -7.39 4.57
N ASP A 78 5.59 -8.24 4.87
CA ASP A 78 5.70 -8.89 6.18
C ASP A 78 5.99 -7.86 7.28
N TYR A 79 6.81 -6.85 6.99
CA TYR A 79 7.04 -5.72 7.88
C TYR A 79 5.77 -4.91 8.09
N ALA A 80 5.06 -4.54 7.01
CA ALA A 80 3.78 -3.83 7.08
C ALA A 80 2.74 -4.59 7.92
N HIS A 81 2.67 -5.91 7.75
CA HIS A 81 1.83 -6.77 8.56
C HIS A 81 2.21 -6.70 10.03
N LYS A 82 3.49 -6.92 10.37
CA LYS A 82 3.99 -6.88 11.73
C LYS A 82 3.66 -5.55 12.43
N ILE A 83 3.97 -4.42 11.79
CA ILE A 83 3.73 -3.10 12.40
C ILE A 83 2.24 -2.75 12.47
N SER A 84 1.39 -3.31 11.61
CA SER A 84 -0.06 -3.14 11.71
C SER A 84 -0.69 -3.82 12.94
N GLN A 85 -0.04 -4.85 13.48
CA GLN A 85 -0.48 -5.58 14.68
C GLN A 85 -0.01 -4.92 15.98
N ALA A 86 1.15 -4.24 15.94
CA ALA A 86 1.71 -3.52 17.07
C ALA A 86 2.16 -2.12 16.61
N PRO A 87 1.20 -1.19 16.43
CA PRO A 87 1.50 0.13 15.89
C PRO A 87 2.49 0.88 16.76
N GLN A 88 3.49 1.47 16.12
CA GLN A 88 4.42 2.41 16.75
C GLN A 88 4.15 3.80 16.17
N ASP A 89 4.54 4.86 16.88
CA ASP A 89 4.50 6.20 16.29
C ASP A 89 5.66 6.37 15.31
N ASN A 90 5.48 5.86 14.09
CA ASN A 90 6.41 6.02 12.98
C ASN A 90 5.66 6.30 11.68
N ILE A 91 6.39 6.84 10.70
CA ILE A 91 5.83 7.24 9.40
C ILE A 91 5.13 6.07 8.68
N TYR A 92 5.67 4.86 8.77
CA TYR A 92 5.10 3.69 8.10
C TYR A 92 3.74 3.28 8.68
N CYS A 93 3.56 3.36 10.00
CA CYS A 93 2.27 3.13 10.65
C CYS A 93 1.24 4.19 10.23
N ARG A 94 1.66 5.45 10.05
CA ARG A 94 0.80 6.53 9.54
C ARG A 94 0.37 6.27 8.10
N LEU A 95 1.28 5.84 7.23
CA LEU A 95 0.98 5.46 5.84
C LEU A 95 -0.02 4.30 5.75
N ILE A 96 0.14 3.27 6.59
CA ILE A 96 -0.80 2.15 6.68
C ILE A 96 -2.18 2.64 7.16
N ALA A 97 -2.22 3.48 8.20
CA ALA A 97 -3.45 4.03 8.72
C ALA A 97 -4.18 4.88 7.67
N LEU A 98 -3.44 5.69 6.90
CA LEU A 98 -3.97 6.49 5.81
C LEU A 98 -4.66 5.60 4.77
N GLY A 99 -3.97 4.59 4.23
CA GLY A 99 -4.56 3.65 3.28
C GLY A 99 -5.82 2.99 3.82
N LYS A 100 -5.78 2.53 5.08
CA LYS A 100 -6.91 1.87 5.75
C LYS A 100 -8.14 2.78 5.84
N ASN A 101 -7.94 4.06 6.15
CA ASN A 101 -9.03 5.03 6.28
C ASN A 101 -9.70 5.33 4.93
N TYR A 102 -8.92 5.33 3.84
CA TYR A 102 -9.44 5.62 2.49
C TYR A 102 -10.16 4.44 1.82
N ALA A 103 -10.10 3.24 2.39
CA ALA A 103 -10.71 2.03 1.82
C ALA A 103 -12.22 2.17 1.47
N ASN A 104 -12.96 2.98 2.21
CA ASN A 104 -14.40 3.21 2.01
C ASN A 104 -14.74 4.53 1.33
N HIS A 105 -13.74 5.34 0.95
CA HIS A 105 -13.98 6.60 0.25
C HIS A 105 -14.34 6.34 -1.22
N TYR A 106 -15.22 7.18 -1.76
CA TYR A 106 -15.60 7.14 -3.17
C TYR A 106 -14.55 7.79 -4.06
N ASP A 107 -14.01 8.92 -3.61
CA ASP A 107 -12.87 9.58 -4.23
C ASP A 107 -11.58 9.10 -3.56
N ILE A 108 -10.66 8.59 -4.37
CA ILE A 108 -9.36 8.10 -3.92
C ILE A 108 -8.20 8.97 -4.43
N ASP A 109 -8.48 10.04 -5.18
CA ASP A 109 -7.45 10.90 -5.71
C ASP A 109 -6.59 11.52 -4.61
N PRO A 110 -7.13 11.97 -3.46
CA PRO A 110 -6.30 12.41 -2.34
C PRO A 110 -5.33 11.33 -1.85
N LEU A 111 -5.78 10.07 -1.78
CA LEU A 111 -4.91 8.95 -1.39
C LEU A 111 -3.79 8.72 -2.41
N VAL A 112 -4.11 8.81 -3.70
CA VAL A 112 -3.14 8.68 -4.80
C VAL A 112 -2.09 9.77 -4.70
N TYR A 113 -2.50 11.03 -4.52
CA TYR A 113 -1.57 12.16 -4.39
C TYR A 113 -0.68 12.07 -3.14
N SER A 114 -1.23 11.58 -2.02
CA SER A 114 -0.44 11.35 -0.80
C SER A 114 0.74 10.40 -1.03
N VAL A 115 0.68 9.45 -1.98
CA VAL A 115 1.85 8.61 -2.30
C VAL A 115 3.03 9.48 -2.74
N PHE A 116 2.79 10.46 -3.60
CA PHE A 116 3.85 11.34 -4.12
C PHE A 116 4.29 12.36 -3.06
N GLU A 117 3.36 12.95 -2.32
CA GLU A 117 3.67 13.91 -1.25
C GLU A 117 4.54 13.28 -0.15
N TYR A 118 4.16 12.11 0.37
CA TYR A 118 4.95 11.42 1.38
C TYR A 118 6.30 10.93 0.85
N THR A 119 6.38 10.60 -0.43
CA THR A 119 7.66 10.23 -1.05
C THR A 119 8.63 11.39 -0.98
N GLU A 120 8.19 12.59 -1.33
CA GLU A 120 9.03 13.79 -1.28
C GLU A 120 9.33 14.22 0.17
N GLU A 121 8.35 14.16 1.07
CA GLU A 121 8.56 14.44 2.50
C GLU A 121 9.63 13.54 3.11
N ILE A 122 9.59 12.23 2.82
CA ILE A 122 10.58 11.28 3.35
C ILE A 122 11.96 11.50 2.75
N LYS A 123 12.05 11.88 1.46
CA LYS A 123 13.34 12.19 0.82
C LYS A 123 13.99 13.44 1.42
N LEU A 124 13.21 14.48 1.72
CA LEU A 124 13.70 15.76 2.26
C LEU A 124 14.18 15.66 3.72
N ASN A 125 13.69 14.67 4.47
CA ASN A 125 14.02 14.45 5.88
C ASN A 125 15.08 13.34 6.10
N ARG A 126 15.75 12.88 5.04
CA ARG A 126 16.89 11.94 5.09
C ARG A 126 18.19 12.69 4.88
#